data_AF-A0A1W9TU84-F1
#
_entry.id   AF-A0A1W9TU84-F1
#
_cell.length_a   1.000
_cell.length_b   1.000
_cell.length_c   1.000
_cell.angle_alpha   90.00
_cell.angle_beta   90.00
_cell.angle_gamma   90.00
#
_symmetry.space_group_name_H-M   'P 1'
#
loop_
_entity.id
_entity.type
_entity.pdbx_description
1 polymer ?
#
loop_
_entity_poly.entity_id
_entity_poly.type
_entity_poly.pdbx_seq_one_letter_code
_entity_poly.pdbx_strand_id
1 'polypeptide(L)'
;MAKHSHNFVENYSGIGAFGMDRKSDEETLMVYLQKFSDDCFLNLFLQKASNDDLDEIYTLINKQLKKHLTENEYHSVFLKDR
;
A
#
# COMPACT_ATOMS: atom_id res chain seq x y z
N MET A 1 14.29 9.12 12.65
CA MET A 1 13.34 9.15 11.52
C MET A 1 12.56 7.84 11.50
N ALA A 2 11.29 7.84 11.12
CA ALA A 2 10.51 6.61 11.00
C ALA A 2 11.09 5.71 9.89
N LYS A 3 11.04 4.38 10.09
CA LYS A 3 11.50 3.41 9.07
C LYS A 3 10.60 3.42 7.83
N HIS A 4 9.32 3.75 7.99
CA HIS A 4 8.32 3.83 6.92
C HIS A 4 8.02 5.29 6.57
N SER A 5 7.63 5.54 5.31
CA SER A 5 7.49 6.89 4.77
C SER A 5 6.38 6.91 3.72
N HIS A 6 5.41 7.82 3.86
CA HIS A 6 4.24 7.98 3.00
C HIS A 6 4.23 9.40 2.40
N ASN A 7 5.28 9.76 1.67
CA ASN A 7 5.46 11.13 1.18
C ASN A 7 4.84 11.35 -0.21
N PHE A 8 4.47 10.29 -0.93
CA PHE A 8 3.98 10.44 -2.30
C PHE A 8 2.61 11.11 -2.30
N VAL A 9 1.71 10.68 -1.41
CA VAL A 9 0.38 11.27 -1.25
C VAL A 9 0.41 12.76 -0.91
N GLU A 10 1.44 13.22 -0.19
CA GLU A 10 1.61 14.63 0.19
C GLU A 10 2.18 15.50 -0.94
N ASN A 11 3.00 14.92 -1.81
CA ASN A 11 3.68 15.65 -2.88
C ASN A 11 3.02 15.50 -4.25
N TYR A 12 2.10 14.55 -4.40
CA TYR A 12 1.43 14.29 -5.66
C TYR A 12 0.35 15.34 -5.94
N SER A 13 0.49 16.07 -7.06
CA SER A 13 -0.45 17.11 -7.50
C SER A 13 -1.26 16.71 -8.74
N GLY A 14 -1.23 15.44 -9.14
CA GLY A 14 -2.00 14.93 -10.27
C GLY A 14 -3.46 14.63 -9.92
N ILE A 15 -4.27 14.34 -10.93
CA ILE A 15 -5.74 14.19 -10.78
C ILE A 15 -6.13 12.78 -10.30
N GLY A 16 -5.24 11.78 -10.43
CA GLY A 16 -5.55 10.38 -10.12
C GLY A 16 -6.62 9.82 -11.05
N ALA A 17 -6.22 9.43 -12.27
CA ALA A 17 -7.11 8.95 -13.32
C ALA A 17 -6.86 7.45 -13.61
N PHE A 18 -7.33 6.57 -12.73
CA PHE A 18 -7.23 5.12 -12.95
C PHE A 18 -8.09 4.71 -14.17
N GLY A 19 -7.52 3.89 -15.06
CA GLY A 19 -8.09 3.42 -16.32
C GLY A 19 -7.73 4.27 -17.54
N MET A 20 -7.02 5.40 -17.38
CA MET A 20 -6.67 6.30 -18.48
C MET A 20 -5.39 5.87 -19.19
N ASP A 21 -4.30 5.69 -18.45
CA ASP A 21 -3.05 5.14 -18.95
C ASP A 21 -2.25 4.46 -17.82
N ARG A 22 -1.19 3.74 -18.19
CA ARG A 22 -0.38 2.97 -17.24
C ARG A 22 0.24 3.85 -16.15
N LYS A 23 0.66 5.06 -16.48
CA LYS A 23 1.30 5.98 -15.53
C LYS A 23 0.27 6.50 -14.54
N SER A 24 -0.89 6.94 -15.02
CA SER A 24 -1.96 7.42 -14.15
C SER A 24 -2.50 6.29 -13.25
N ASP A 25 -2.51 5.04 -13.71
CA ASP A 25 -2.85 3.87 -12.89
C ASP A 25 -1.85 3.65 -11.75
N GLU A 26 -0.55 3.69 -12.05
CA GLU A 26 0.51 3.50 -11.05
C GLU A 26 0.48 4.62 -10.01
N GLU A 27 0.34 5.87 -10.43
CA GLU A 27 0.23 7.02 -9.54
C GLU A 27 -1.02 6.93 -8.65
N THR A 28 -2.18 6.62 -9.25
CA THR A 28 -3.43 6.49 -8.49
C THR A 28 -3.34 5.35 -7.48
N LEU A 29 -2.81 4.19 -7.87
CA LEU A 29 -2.61 3.05 -6.98
C LEU A 29 -1.70 3.42 -5.80
N MET A 30 -0.60 4.15 -6.06
CA MET A 30 0.32 4.58 -5.01
C MET A 30 -0.34 5.58 -4.05
N VAL A 31 -1.13 6.54 -4.54
CA VAL A 31 -1.91 7.46 -3.69
C VAL A 31 -2.87 6.68 -2.79
N TYR A 32 -3.66 5.76 -3.37
CA TYR A 32 -4.65 5.01 -2.62
C TYR A 32 -4.01 4.11 -1.57
N LEU A 33 -2.92 3.41 -1.90
CA LEU A 33 -2.20 2.58 -0.93
C LEU A 33 -1.62 3.40 0.23
N GLN A 34 -1.11 4.60 -0.03
CA GLN A 34 -0.60 5.46 1.05
C GLN A 34 -1.72 6.02 1.92
N LYS A 35 -2.85 6.44 1.35
CA LYS A 35 -4.03 6.86 2.12
C LYS A 35 -4.65 5.71 2.92
N PHE A 36 -4.69 4.52 2.34
CA PHE A 36 -5.23 3.33 3.00
C PHE A 36 -4.35 2.85 4.14
N SER A 37 -3.04 3.06 4.06
CA SER A 37 -2.08 2.68 5.11
C SER A 37 -1.83 3.77 6.17
N ASP A 38 -2.55 4.89 6.10
CA ASP A 38 -2.51 5.92 7.14
C ASP A 38 -3.00 5.36 8.48
N ASP A 39 -2.25 5.64 9.56
CA ASP A 39 -2.54 5.12 10.89
C ASP A 39 -3.93 5.55 11.39
N CYS A 40 -4.35 6.78 11.11
CA CYS A 40 -5.65 7.30 11.55
C CYS A 40 -6.79 6.58 10.82
N PHE A 41 -6.66 6.39 9.50
CA PHE A 41 -7.62 5.63 8.72
C PHE A 41 -7.68 4.16 9.13
N LEU A 42 -6.54 3.46 9.24
CA LEU A 42 -6.50 2.05 9.61
C LEU A 42 -7.11 1.79 10.99
N ASN A 43 -6.83 2.65 11.98
CA ASN A 43 -7.44 2.53 13.31
C ASN A 43 -8.97 2.60 13.26
N LEU A 44 -9.54 3.42 12.37
CA LEU A 44 -10.99 3.48 12.17
C LEU A 44 -11.51 2.29 11.36
N PHE A 45 -10.82 1.92 10.29
CA PHE A 45 -11.21 0.82 9.40
C PHE A 45 -11.21 -0.53 10.13
N LEU A 46 -10.16 -0.83 10.91
CA LEU A 46 -10.02 -2.09 11.64
C LEU A 46 -11.12 -2.32 12.69
N GLN A 47 -11.76 -1.26 13.20
CA GLN A 47 -12.91 -1.38 14.11
C GLN A 47 -14.22 -1.77 13.38
N LYS A 48 -14.25 -1.61 12.06
CA LYS A 48 -15.44 -1.81 11.22
C LYS A 48 -15.31 -3.03 10.31
N ALA A 49 -14.08 -3.40 9.94
CA ALA A 49 -13.78 -4.53 9.08
C ALA A 49 -14.22 -5.85 9.73
N SER A 50 -14.84 -6.71 8.94
CA SER A 50 -15.11 -8.10 9.30
C SER A 50 -13.84 -8.95 9.20
N ASN A 51 -13.85 -10.16 9.77
CA ASN A 51 -12.73 -11.08 9.59
C ASN A 51 -12.47 -11.41 8.11
N ASP A 52 -13.53 -11.51 7.31
CA ASP A 52 -13.41 -11.77 5.87
C ASP A 52 -12.71 -10.61 5.14
N ASP A 53 -13.01 -9.36 5.50
CA ASP A 53 -12.33 -8.18 4.95
C ASP A 53 -10.83 -8.19 5.29
N LEU A 54 -10.49 -8.56 6.54
CA LEU A 54 -9.09 -8.66 6.98
C LEU A 54 -8.34 -9.74 6.21
N ASP A 55 -8.95 -10.92 6.06
CA ASP A 55 -8.36 -12.06 5.34
C ASP A 55 -8.18 -11.76 3.85
N GLU A 56 -9.13 -11.06 3.22
CA GLU A 56 -9.04 -10.66 1.81
C GLU A 56 -7.85 -9.73 1.59
N ILE A 57 -7.72 -8.67 2.40
CA ILE A 57 -6.63 -7.70 2.30
C ILE A 57 -5.28 -8.38 2.55
N TYR A 58 -5.17 -9.17 3.62
CA TYR A 58 -3.94 -9.88 3.96
C TYR A 58 -3.52 -10.84 2.84
N THR A 59 -4.48 -11.60 2.28
CA THR A 59 -4.23 -12.55 1.19
C THR A 59 -3.79 -11.82 -0.07
N LEU A 60 -4.43 -10.71 -0.42
CA LEU A 60 -4.05 -9.89 -1.57
C LEU A 60 -2.60 -9.39 -1.45
N ILE A 61 -2.25 -8.78 -0.31
CA ILE A 61 -0.90 -8.25 -0.06
C ILE A 61 0.13 -9.37 -0.17
N ASN A 62 -0.08 -10.49 0.53
CA ASN A 62 0.85 -11.62 0.51
C ASN A 62 1.04 -12.21 -0.88
N LYS A 63 -0.05 -12.32 -1.66
CA LYS A 63 0.01 -12.79 -3.05
C LYS A 63 0.88 -11.88 -3.91
N GLN A 64 0.76 -10.56 -3.78
CA GLN A 64 1.59 -9.63 -4.56
C GLN A 64 3.07 -9.69 -4.12
N LEU A 65 3.34 -9.72 -2.81
CA LEU A 65 4.69 -9.83 -2.29
C LEU A 65 5.40 -11.09 -2.79
N LYS A 66 4.75 -12.26 -2.66
CA LYS A 66 5.32 -13.54 -3.13
C LYS A 66 5.51 -13.61 -4.64
N LYS A 67 4.66 -12.93 -5.41
CA LYS A 67 4.72 -12.95 -6.87
C LYS A 67 5.84 -12.06 -7.42
N HIS A 68 6.14 -10.96 -6.75
CA HIS A 68 6.97 -9.89 -7.31
C HIS A 68 8.28 -9.63 -6.60
N LEU A 69 8.45 -10.05 -5.33
CA LEU A 69 9.68 -9.83 -4.58
C LEU A 69 10.50 -11.10 -4.45
N THR A 70 11.81 -10.97 -4.60
CA THR A 70 12.77 -11.96 -4.10
C THR A 70 12.84 -11.93 -2.57
N GLU A 71 13.44 -12.96 -1.95
CA GLU A 71 13.65 -12.98 -0.49
C GLU A 71 14.43 -11.75 -0.01
N ASN A 72 15.50 -11.38 -0.73
CA ASN A 72 16.32 -10.23 -0.36
C ASN A 72 15.54 -8.90 -0.45
N GLU A 73 14.70 -8.72 -1.48
CA GLU A 73 13.86 -7.53 -1.62
C GLU A 73 12.75 -7.49 -0.56
N TYR A 74 12.17 -8.64 -0.22
CA TYR A 74 11.20 -8.73 0.86
C TYR A 74 11.80 -8.27 2.21
N HIS A 75 13.01 -8.73 2.54
CA HIS A 75 13.68 -8.32 3.78
C HIS A 75 14.17 -6.87 3.76
N SER A 76 14.88 -6.46 2.70
CA SER A 76 15.50 -5.12 2.64
C SER A 76 14.51 -3.98 2.37
N VAL A 77 13.49 -4.21 1.53
CA VAL A 77 12.57 -3.16 1.08
C VAL A 77 11.25 -3.18 1.84
N PHE A 78 10.64 -4.36 2.01
CA PHE A 78 9.33 -4.47 2.67
C PHE A 78 9.45 -4.53 4.20
N LEU A 79 10.19 -5.50 4.74
CA LEU A 79 10.37 -5.65 6.19
C LEU A 79 11.34 -4.63 6.81
N LYS A 80 12.33 -4.17 6.02
CA LYS A 80 13.38 -3.23 6.46
C LYS A 80 14.12 -3.73 7.70
N ASP A 81 14.45 -5.03 7.68
CA ASP A 81 15.08 -5.77 8.78
C ASP A 81 16.51 -6.22 8.48
N ARG A 82 17.02 -5.92 7.28
CA ARG A 82 18.42 -6.11 6.85
C ARG A 82 19.03 -4.79 6.39
#